data_AF-A0A9D9SY98-F1
#
_entry.id   AF-A0A9D9SY98-F1
#
_cell.length_a   1.000
_cell.length_b   1.000
_cell.length_c   1.000
_cell.angle_alpha   90.00
_cell.angle_beta   90.00
_cell.angle_gamma   90.00
#
_symmetry.space_group_name_H-M   'P 1'
#
loop_
_entity.id
_entity.type
_entity.pdbx_description
1 polymer ?
#
loop_
_entity_poly.entity_id
_entity_poly.type
_entity_poly.pdbx_seq_one_letter_code
_entity_poly.pdbx_strand_id
1 'polypeptide(L)'
;MNDLVIKLTGEVLSSNFEQWKDALVAQIRSTRTELSTDNDFVEAGRRVKLFKTAEATLQAAKESALRQAADIQRLFAAIDEVSEEARQARLALERQIRTRKQQIRDGLIETGIAAVRKMIAAQPEDFQLLDQRDYLDRARFELAVKGKMGTSGVYAAINGLCATIGREIEERSGEVCKNGQLIDSLPDNYRLLFQDRDSLVSLSGPELDLLIQQRIARLNEETGSTSVALEVDVLNAPEGFAHDPDVAENPGQTGSVELHKYRIVMEVYSSEDAAMAIARTIRQSFGSNPSVTAITLSRHAVS
;
A
#
# COMPACT_ATOMS: atom_id res chain seq x y z
N MET A 1 30.12 -13.77 12.17
CA MET A 1 30.74 -13.45 13.48
C MET A 1 31.40 -14.71 13.97
N ASN A 2 32.62 -14.61 14.49
CA ASN A 2 33.22 -15.74 15.20
C ASN A 2 32.48 -15.92 16.53
N ASP A 3 32.31 -17.17 16.97
CA ASP A 3 31.65 -17.46 18.24
C ASP A 3 32.45 -16.89 19.42
N LEU A 4 31.76 -16.22 20.35
CA LEU A 4 32.39 -15.74 21.59
C LEU A 4 32.62 -16.93 22.52
N VAL A 5 33.89 -17.36 22.65
CA VAL A 5 34.29 -18.44 23.56
C VAL A 5 34.98 -17.85 24.78
N ILE A 6 34.29 -17.89 25.92
CA ILE A 6 34.86 -17.49 27.22
C ILE A 6 35.01 -18.76 28.07
N LYS A 7 36.26 -19.11 28.43
CA LYS A 7 36.55 -20.19 29.38
C LYS A 7 36.94 -19.57 30.72
N LEU A 8 36.12 -19.80 31.74
CA LEU A 8 36.33 -19.29 33.09
C LEU A 8 36.30 -20.45 34.09
N THR A 9 37.33 -20.54 34.95
CA THR A 9 37.37 -21.50 36.07
C THR A 9 37.52 -20.71 37.37
N GLY A 10 36.42 -20.57 38.12
CA GLY A 10 36.38 -19.98 39.45
C GLY A 10 36.35 -21.07 40.52
N GLU A 11 37.36 -21.92 40.55
CA GLU A 11 37.45 -23.05 41.49
C GLU A 11 38.82 -23.06 42.18
N VAL A 12 38.84 -23.35 43.48
CA VAL A 12 40.07 -23.69 44.20
C VAL A 12 40.44 -25.12 43.82
N LEU A 13 41.10 -25.28 42.66
CA LEU A 13 41.40 -26.57 42.03
C LEU A 13 42.15 -27.54 42.95
N SER A 14 43.07 -27.02 43.76
CA SER A 14 43.68 -27.73 44.87
C SER A 14 44.19 -26.70 45.86
N SER A 15 43.98 -26.96 47.15
CA SER A 15 44.51 -26.12 48.21
C SER A 15 45.11 -27.02 49.27
N ASN A 16 46.43 -27.00 49.38
CA ASN A 16 47.12 -27.58 50.52
C ASN A 16 47.04 -26.65 51.75
N PHE A 17 46.23 -25.59 51.71
CA PHE A 17 46.15 -24.58 52.76
C PHE A 17 45.79 -25.17 54.12
N GLU A 18 44.90 -26.15 54.19
CA GLU A 18 44.54 -26.79 55.47
C GLU A 18 45.75 -27.53 56.08
N GLN A 19 46.46 -28.33 55.28
CA GLN A 19 47.66 -29.05 55.73
C GLN A 19 48.82 -28.07 56.06
N TRP A 20 48.97 -27.02 55.26
CA TRP A 20 50.00 -26.00 55.45
C TRP A 20 49.71 -25.12 56.68
N LYS A 21 48.45 -24.77 56.91
CA LYS A 21 47.95 -24.07 58.10
C LYS A 21 48.23 -24.87 59.36
N ASP A 22 47.90 -26.16 59.35
CA ASP A 22 48.12 -27.04 60.51
C ASP A 22 49.61 -27.19 60.83
N ALA A 23 50.46 -27.35 59.80
CA ALA A 23 51.91 -27.40 59.95
C ALA A 23 52.48 -26.07 60.49
N LEU A 24 52.03 -24.93 59.98
CA LEU A 24 52.47 -23.60 60.45
C LEU A 24 52.02 -23.36 61.90
N VAL A 25 50.78 -23.70 62.26
CA VAL A 25 50.27 -23.58 63.64
C VAL A 25 51.03 -24.48 64.61
N ALA A 26 51.38 -25.71 64.20
CA ALA A 26 52.22 -26.60 64.99
C ALA A 26 53.66 -26.04 65.19
N GLN A 27 54.23 -25.42 64.15
CA GLN A 27 55.53 -24.75 64.25
C GLN A 27 55.49 -23.53 65.16
N ILE A 28 54.41 -22.73 65.11
CA ILE A 28 54.20 -21.61 66.04
C ILE A 28 54.10 -22.13 67.48
N ARG A 29 53.28 -23.15 67.74
CA ARG A 29 53.07 -23.73 69.09
C ARG A 29 54.30 -24.40 69.67
N SER A 30 55.15 -25.00 68.83
CA SER A 30 56.41 -25.64 69.24
C SER A 30 57.58 -24.66 69.41
N THR A 31 57.33 -23.34 69.26
CA THR A 31 58.37 -22.32 69.40
C THR A 31 58.62 -22.04 70.87
N ARG A 32 59.87 -22.29 71.29
CA ARG A 32 60.33 -21.99 72.64
C ARG A 32 60.42 -20.47 72.80
N THR A 33 59.72 -19.93 73.80
CA THR A 33 59.68 -18.50 74.12
C THR A 33 60.72 -18.08 75.15
N GLU A 34 61.27 -19.04 75.89
CA GLU A 34 62.39 -18.83 76.83
C GLU A 34 63.70 -19.19 76.14
N LEU A 35 64.52 -18.17 75.84
CA LEU A 35 65.79 -18.30 75.13
C LEU A 35 66.93 -18.07 76.14
N SER A 36 67.82 -19.06 76.28
CA SER A 36 68.86 -19.04 77.33
C SER A 36 70.27 -19.32 76.81
N THR A 37 70.38 -20.03 75.68
CA THR A 37 71.65 -20.43 75.07
C THR A 37 71.81 -19.81 73.69
N ASP A 38 73.06 -19.66 73.23
CA ASP A 38 73.36 -19.16 71.87
C ASP A 38 72.65 -19.98 70.78
N ASN A 39 72.48 -21.29 70.99
CA ASN A 39 71.71 -22.14 70.08
C ASN A 39 70.22 -21.79 70.06
N ASP A 40 69.62 -21.49 71.22
CA ASP A 40 68.21 -21.05 71.29
C ASP A 40 67.99 -19.77 70.47
N PHE A 41 68.92 -18.80 70.53
CA PHE A 41 68.83 -17.57 69.74
C PHE A 41 68.99 -17.79 68.24
N VAL A 42 69.89 -18.70 67.82
CA VAL A 42 70.05 -19.08 66.41
C VAL A 42 68.78 -19.75 65.87
N GLU A 43 68.18 -20.67 66.64
CA GLU A 43 66.94 -21.35 66.27
C GLU A 43 65.74 -20.39 66.23
N ALA A 44 65.61 -19.50 67.22
CA ALA A 44 64.59 -18.47 67.24
C ALA A 44 64.73 -17.52 66.03
N GLY A 45 65.95 -17.14 65.65
CA GLY A 45 66.21 -16.33 64.46
C GLY A 45 65.81 -17.02 63.15
N ARG A 46 66.02 -18.34 63.04
CA ARG A 46 65.53 -19.15 61.91
C ARG A 46 64.00 -19.20 61.87
N ARG A 47 63.34 -19.39 63.02
CA ARG A 47 61.87 -19.41 63.12
C ARG A 47 61.25 -18.06 62.79
N VAL A 48 61.84 -16.95 63.23
CA VAL A 48 61.38 -15.59 62.87
C VAL A 48 61.44 -15.36 61.35
N LYS A 49 62.53 -15.77 60.69
CA LYS A 49 62.62 -15.69 59.22
C LYS A 49 61.56 -16.56 58.54
N LEU A 50 61.33 -17.77 59.05
CA LEU A 50 60.30 -18.67 58.53
C LEU A 50 58.90 -18.06 58.66
N PHE A 51 58.55 -17.49 59.81
CA PHE A 51 57.25 -16.84 60.03
C PHE A 51 57.07 -15.61 59.14
N LYS A 52 58.12 -14.79 58.95
CA LYS A 52 58.08 -13.66 57.99
C LYS A 52 57.81 -14.13 56.55
N THR A 53 58.44 -15.20 56.10
CA THR A 53 58.21 -15.76 54.76
C THR A 53 56.80 -16.34 54.63
N ALA A 54 56.31 -17.02 55.67
CA ALA A 54 54.95 -17.57 55.70
C ALA A 54 53.89 -16.46 55.64
N GLU A 55 54.07 -15.36 56.38
CA GLU A 55 53.21 -14.18 56.35
C GLU A 55 53.17 -13.53 54.96
N ALA A 56 54.33 -13.31 54.33
CA ALA A 56 54.41 -12.75 52.98
C ALA A 56 53.70 -13.65 51.94
N THR A 57 53.81 -14.96 52.10
CA THR A 57 53.18 -15.94 51.20
C THR A 57 51.66 -15.95 51.35
N LEU A 58 51.14 -15.85 52.59
CA LEU A 58 49.71 -15.71 52.87
C LEU A 58 49.13 -14.43 52.25
N GLN A 59 49.85 -13.31 52.41
CA GLN A 59 49.43 -12.03 51.87
C GLN A 59 49.43 -12.06 50.33
N ALA A 60 50.46 -12.61 49.69
CA ALA A 60 50.53 -12.75 48.25
C ALA A 60 49.42 -13.66 47.69
N ALA A 61 49.12 -14.78 48.37
CA ALA A 61 48.04 -15.68 47.98
C ALA A 61 46.66 -14.99 48.08
N LYS A 62 46.43 -14.22 49.16
CA LYS A 62 45.20 -13.42 49.33
C LYS A 62 45.07 -12.33 48.27
N GLU A 63 46.14 -11.58 47.99
CA GLU A 63 46.15 -10.54 46.96
C GLU A 63 45.94 -11.11 45.56
N SER A 64 46.55 -12.26 45.27
CA SER A 64 46.35 -12.98 44.00
C SER A 64 44.88 -13.40 43.82
N ALA A 65 44.28 -14.00 44.86
CA ALA A 65 42.87 -14.39 44.85
C ALA A 65 41.92 -13.18 44.68
N LEU A 66 42.20 -12.06 45.35
CA LEU A 66 41.42 -10.83 45.20
C LEU A 66 41.58 -10.21 43.80
N ARG A 67 42.78 -10.25 43.22
CA ARG A 67 43.03 -9.77 41.85
C ARG A 67 42.28 -10.61 40.81
N GLN A 68 42.28 -11.93 40.95
CA GLN A 68 41.53 -12.82 40.07
C GLN A 68 40.02 -12.56 40.16
N ALA A 69 39.48 -12.33 41.37
CA ALA A 69 38.08 -11.93 41.54
C ALA A 69 37.78 -10.56 40.88
N ALA A 70 38.69 -9.58 41.01
CA ALA A 70 38.55 -8.27 40.38
C ALA A 70 38.59 -8.34 38.85
N ASP A 71 39.45 -9.19 38.27
CA ASP A 71 39.55 -9.39 36.82
C ASP A 71 38.28 -10.07 36.27
N ILE A 72 37.69 -11.01 37.01
CA ILE A 72 36.38 -11.61 36.68
C ILE A 72 35.26 -10.56 36.71
N GLN A 73 35.23 -9.73 37.75
CA GLN A 73 34.24 -8.65 37.85
C GLN A 73 34.39 -7.64 36.71
N ARG A 74 35.61 -7.26 36.34
CA ARG A 74 35.88 -6.39 35.18
C ARG A 74 35.42 -7.04 33.87
N LEU A 75 35.65 -8.34 33.70
CA LEU A 75 35.19 -9.06 32.52
C LEU A 75 33.66 -9.03 32.42
N PHE A 76 32.93 -9.30 33.50
CA PHE A 76 31.47 -9.22 33.49
C PHE A 76 30.96 -7.80 33.22
N ALA A 77 31.56 -6.78 33.85
CA ALA A 77 31.21 -5.38 33.57
C ALA A 77 31.44 -5.02 32.09
N ALA A 78 32.54 -5.47 31.48
CA ALA A 78 32.80 -5.27 30.07
C ALA A 78 31.83 -6.04 29.16
N ILE A 79 31.43 -7.25 29.55
CA ILE A 79 30.39 -8.01 28.84
C ILE A 79 29.05 -7.27 28.89
N ASP A 80 28.66 -6.76 30.06
CA ASP A 80 27.42 -6.02 30.24
C ASP A 80 27.43 -4.71 29.43
N GLU A 81 28.55 -3.99 29.43
CA GLU A 81 28.76 -2.76 28.64
C GLU A 81 28.60 -3.03 27.13
N VAL A 82 29.32 -4.03 26.60
CA VAL A 82 29.23 -4.41 25.18
C VAL A 82 27.84 -4.95 24.82
N SER A 83 27.21 -5.68 25.75
CA SER A 83 25.83 -6.18 25.56
C SER A 83 24.83 -5.04 25.47
N GLU A 84 24.98 -4.02 26.31
CA GLU A 84 24.14 -2.83 26.28
C GLU A 84 24.39 -2.01 25.01
N GLU A 85 25.64 -1.82 24.59
CA GLU A 85 25.97 -1.16 23.32
C GLU A 85 25.34 -1.89 22.12
N ALA A 86 25.45 -3.21 22.07
CA ALA A 86 24.83 -4.04 21.04
C ALA A 86 23.30 -3.93 21.05
N ARG A 87 22.68 -3.88 22.25
CA ARG A 87 21.23 -3.68 22.40
C ARG A 87 20.79 -2.32 21.87
N GLN A 88 21.51 -1.25 22.20
CA GLN A 88 21.23 0.10 21.72
C GLN A 88 21.38 0.20 20.20
N ALA A 89 22.45 -0.37 19.64
CA ALA A 89 22.68 -0.41 18.20
C ALA A 89 21.55 -1.15 17.46
N ARG A 90 21.12 -2.32 17.97
CA ARG A 90 19.98 -3.08 17.42
C ARG A 90 18.71 -2.23 17.42
N LEU A 91 18.34 -1.65 18.56
CA LEU A 91 17.11 -0.85 18.68
C LEU A 91 17.13 0.39 17.78
N ALA A 92 18.27 1.08 17.69
CA ALA A 92 18.46 2.22 16.80
C ALA A 92 18.27 1.81 15.34
N LEU A 93 18.91 0.71 14.91
CA LEU A 93 18.82 0.21 13.55
C LEU A 93 17.39 -0.27 13.21
N GLU A 94 16.71 -0.97 14.11
CA GLU A 94 15.30 -1.38 13.94
C GLU A 94 14.39 -0.16 13.72
N ARG A 95 14.55 0.89 14.54
CA ARG A 95 13.80 2.15 14.41
C ARG A 95 14.11 2.83 13.08
N GLN A 96 15.38 2.90 12.70
CA GLN A 96 15.82 3.51 11.43
C GLN A 96 15.24 2.75 10.24
N ILE A 97 15.28 1.41 10.25
CA ILE A 97 14.70 0.57 9.19
C ILE A 97 13.20 0.82 9.08
N ARG A 98 12.46 0.81 10.19
CA ARG A 98 11.02 1.06 10.20
C ARG A 98 10.69 2.44 9.64
N THR A 99 11.39 3.48 10.11
CA THR A 99 11.19 4.86 9.68
C THR A 99 11.51 5.02 8.20
N ARG A 100 12.65 4.50 7.75
CA ARG A 100 13.09 4.63 6.35
C ARG A 100 12.16 3.87 5.40
N LYS A 101 11.68 2.69 5.78
CA LYS A 101 10.67 1.94 5.00
C LYS A 101 9.38 2.73 4.84
N GLN A 102 8.90 3.35 5.92
CA GLN A 102 7.70 4.18 5.87
C GLN A 102 7.90 5.42 4.99
N GLN A 103 9.01 6.15 5.17
CA GLN A 103 9.35 7.31 4.34
C GLN A 103 9.44 6.98 2.84
N ILE A 104 10.08 5.86 2.49
CA ILE A 104 10.17 5.43 1.08
C ILE A 104 8.77 5.11 0.55
N ARG A 105 7.94 4.42 1.33
CA ARG A 105 6.56 4.10 0.93
C ARG A 105 5.75 5.38 0.70
N ASP A 106 5.78 6.31 1.64
CA ASP A 106 5.06 7.58 1.54
C ASP A 106 5.56 8.40 0.34
N GLY A 107 6.87 8.49 0.14
CA GLY A 107 7.45 9.19 -1.02
C GLY A 107 7.05 8.58 -2.36
N LEU A 108 6.92 7.25 -2.44
CA LEU A 108 6.42 6.59 -3.65
C LEU A 108 4.92 6.87 -3.86
N ILE A 109 4.11 6.86 -2.80
CA ILE A 109 2.69 7.23 -2.89
C ILE A 109 2.55 8.66 -3.41
N GLU A 110 3.29 9.62 -2.85
CA GLU A 110 3.30 11.01 -3.34
C GLU A 110 3.72 11.11 -4.81
N THR A 111 4.71 10.32 -5.22
CA THR A 111 5.15 10.27 -6.63
C THR A 111 4.03 9.75 -7.54
N GLY A 112 3.28 8.73 -7.09
CA GLY A 112 2.11 8.21 -7.80
C GLY A 112 0.99 9.24 -7.92
N ILE A 113 0.63 9.90 -6.82
CA ILE A 113 -0.37 10.98 -6.80
C ILE A 113 0.06 12.13 -7.73
N ALA A 114 1.34 12.52 -7.70
CA ALA A 114 1.88 13.54 -8.58
C ALA A 114 1.82 13.13 -10.06
N ALA A 115 2.03 11.84 -10.37
CA ALA A 115 1.88 11.33 -11.74
C ALA A 115 0.43 11.41 -12.21
N VAL A 116 -0.54 11.01 -11.38
CA VAL A 116 -1.98 11.15 -11.68
C VAL A 116 -2.36 12.63 -11.85
N ARG A 117 -1.87 13.52 -10.99
CA ARG A 117 -2.11 14.97 -11.14
C ARG A 117 -1.63 15.51 -12.49
N LYS A 118 -0.50 15.02 -13.00
CA LYS A 118 -0.03 15.36 -14.35
C LYS A 118 -0.95 14.80 -15.45
N MET A 119 -1.47 13.58 -15.28
CA MET A 119 -2.43 12.99 -16.22
C MET A 119 -3.73 13.80 -16.28
N ILE A 120 -4.22 14.26 -15.12
CA ILE A 120 -5.38 15.15 -15.02
C ILE A 120 -5.09 16.48 -15.71
N ALA A 121 -3.96 17.13 -15.42
CA ALA A 121 -3.60 18.41 -16.01
C ALA A 121 -3.41 18.36 -17.55
N ALA A 122 -3.19 17.18 -18.12
CA ALA A 122 -3.11 16.97 -19.56
C ALA A 122 -4.49 16.85 -20.26
N GLN A 123 -5.58 16.78 -19.49
CA GLN A 123 -6.94 16.64 -20.03
C GLN A 123 -7.53 17.99 -20.50
N PRO A 124 -8.53 17.97 -21.41
CA PRO A 124 -9.22 19.15 -21.91
C PRO A 124 -9.86 20.02 -20.82
N GLU A 125 -10.15 21.28 -21.15
CA GLU A 125 -10.70 22.28 -20.22
C GLU A 125 -12.01 21.82 -19.57
N ASP A 126 -12.93 21.21 -20.33
CA ASP A 126 -14.18 20.70 -19.78
C ASP A 126 -13.96 19.63 -18.70
N PHE A 127 -12.92 18.78 -18.83
CA PHE A 127 -12.57 17.80 -17.80
C PHE A 127 -12.05 18.46 -16.53
N GLN A 128 -11.42 19.63 -16.64
CA GLN A 128 -10.91 20.37 -15.48
C GLN A 128 -12.05 20.92 -14.60
N LEU A 129 -13.29 20.99 -15.10
CA LEU A 129 -14.46 21.46 -14.36
C LEU A 129 -15.01 20.39 -13.39
N LEU A 130 -14.65 19.12 -13.57
CA LEU A 130 -15.16 18.02 -12.76
C LEU A 130 -14.46 17.91 -11.40
N ASP A 131 -15.11 17.23 -10.44
CA ASP A 131 -14.45 16.84 -9.19
C ASP A 131 -13.42 15.73 -9.45
N GLN A 132 -12.17 16.02 -9.09
CA GLN A 132 -11.00 15.16 -9.31
C GLN A 132 -10.53 14.45 -8.05
N ARG A 133 -11.19 14.67 -6.89
CA ARG A 133 -10.73 14.19 -5.58
C ARG A 133 -10.57 12.68 -5.51
N ASP A 134 -11.45 11.93 -6.16
CA ASP A 134 -11.43 10.47 -6.14
C ASP A 134 -10.16 9.86 -6.80
N TYR A 135 -9.66 10.49 -7.87
CA TYR A 135 -8.43 10.06 -8.54
C TYR A 135 -7.17 10.34 -7.70
N LEU A 136 -7.24 11.33 -6.81
CA LEU A 136 -6.12 11.78 -5.98
C LEU A 136 -6.22 11.28 -4.54
N ASP A 137 -7.18 10.41 -4.23
CA ASP A 137 -7.35 9.87 -2.89
C ASP A 137 -6.17 8.99 -2.50
N ARG A 138 -5.42 9.46 -1.50
CA ARG A 138 -4.27 8.76 -0.92
C ARG A 138 -4.65 7.35 -0.45
N ALA A 139 -5.86 7.15 0.08
CA ALA A 139 -6.27 5.86 0.61
C ALA A 139 -6.29 4.76 -0.46
N ARG A 140 -6.62 5.08 -1.72
CA ARG A 140 -6.53 4.15 -2.86
C ARG A 140 -5.10 3.65 -3.06
N PHE A 141 -4.11 4.54 -2.97
CA PHE A 141 -2.69 4.18 -3.07
C PHE A 141 -2.21 3.35 -1.88
N GLU A 142 -2.61 3.72 -0.66
CA GLU A 142 -2.27 2.98 0.56
C GLU A 142 -2.82 1.55 0.53
N LEU A 143 -4.04 1.35 0.04
CA LEU A 143 -4.65 0.04 -0.15
C LEU A 143 -3.89 -0.79 -1.20
N ALA A 144 -3.49 -0.19 -2.32
CA ALA A 144 -2.76 -0.89 -3.38
C ALA A 144 -1.38 -1.40 -2.92
N VAL A 145 -0.70 -0.65 -2.06
CA VAL A 145 0.62 -1.04 -1.53
C VAL A 145 0.55 -1.91 -0.27
N LYS A 146 -0.65 -2.13 0.27
CA LYS A 146 -0.85 -2.96 1.47
C LYS A 146 -0.33 -4.38 1.24
N GLY A 147 0.43 -4.88 2.21
CA GLY A 147 1.04 -6.22 2.15
C GLY A 147 2.28 -6.34 1.25
N LYS A 148 2.74 -5.26 0.60
CA LYS A 148 3.98 -5.30 -0.19
C LYS A 148 5.21 -5.12 0.71
N MET A 149 6.08 -6.12 0.70
CA MET A 149 7.24 -6.22 1.60
C MET A 149 8.52 -5.56 1.06
N GLY A 150 8.58 -5.26 -0.25
CA GLY A 150 9.76 -4.70 -0.92
C GLY A 150 9.45 -3.47 -1.78
N THR A 151 10.46 -2.62 -1.99
CA THR A 151 10.33 -1.36 -2.75
C THR A 151 9.92 -1.57 -4.20
N SER A 152 10.46 -2.61 -4.86
CA SER A 152 10.05 -2.99 -6.22
C SER A 152 8.58 -3.37 -6.28
N GLY A 153 8.07 -4.13 -5.30
CA GLY A 153 6.65 -4.51 -5.23
C GLY A 153 5.72 -3.31 -4.96
N VAL A 154 6.16 -2.35 -4.14
CA VAL A 154 5.43 -1.08 -3.91
C VAL A 154 5.39 -0.26 -5.19
N TYR A 155 6.52 -0.12 -5.89
CA TYR A 155 6.61 0.61 -7.14
C TYR A 155 5.71 0.01 -8.24
N ALA A 156 5.74 -1.32 -8.41
CA ALA A 156 4.89 -2.01 -9.37
C ALA A 156 3.39 -1.83 -9.05
N ALA A 157 3.02 -1.89 -7.76
CA ALA A 157 1.63 -1.69 -7.34
C ALA A 157 1.15 -0.25 -7.62
N ILE A 158 1.97 0.75 -7.33
CA ILE A 158 1.66 2.16 -7.61
C ILE A 158 1.52 2.40 -9.11
N ASN A 159 2.45 1.90 -9.93
CA ASN A 159 2.38 2.06 -11.38
C ASN A 159 1.14 1.39 -11.98
N GLY A 160 0.79 0.19 -11.50
CA GLY A 160 -0.44 -0.50 -11.92
C GLY A 160 -1.71 0.28 -11.54
N LEU A 161 -1.74 0.88 -10.35
CA LEU A 161 -2.83 1.76 -9.94
C LEU A 161 -2.89 3.04 -10.79
N CYS A 162 -1.76 3.72 -11.01
CA CYS A 162 -1.70 4.91 -11.87
C CYS A 162 -2.19 4.60 -13.29
N ALA A 163 -1.83 3.45 -13.86
CA ALA A 163 -2.32 3.03 -15.17
C ALA A 163 -3.83 2.73 -15.18
N THR A 164 -4.39 2.28 -14.05
CA THR A 164 -5.83 2.05 -13.91
C THR A 164 -6.58 3.38 -13.80
N ILE A 165 -6.12 4.27 -12.92
CA ILE A 165 -6.65 5.63 -12.79
C ILE A 165 -6.53 6.40 -14.11
N GLY A 166 -5.41 6.25 -14.83
CA GLY A 166 -5.23 6.86 -16.15
C GLY A 166 -6.31 6.46 -17.15
N ARG A 167 -6.69 5.17 -17.19
CA ARG A 167 -7.80 4.70 -18.04
C ARG A 167 -9.15 5.27 -17.60
N GLU A 168 -9.41 5.33 -16.29
CA GLU A 168 -10.63 5.95 -15.74
C GLU A 168 -10.73 7.43 -16.14
N ILE A 169 -9.61 8.16 -16.08
CA ILE A 169 -9.51 9.56 -16.51
C ILE A 169 -9.77 9.69 -18.01
N GLU A 170 -9.13 8.87 -18.85
CA GLU A 170 -9.28 8.91 -20.30
C GLU A 170 -10.72 8.63 -20.74
N GLU A 171 -11.35 7.61 -20.15
CA GLU A 171 -12.75 7.27 -20.40
C GLU A 171 -13.68 8.43 -20.03
N ARG A 172 -13.53 8.97 -18.82
CA ARG A 172 -14.35 10.07 -18.33
C ARG A 172 -14.13 11.37 -19.11
N SER A 173 -12.88 11.67 -19.46
CA SER A 173 -12.52 12.81 -20.32
C SER A 173 -13.14 12.70 -21.71
N GLY A 174 -13.15 11.50 -22.29
CA GLY A 174 -13.81 11.24 -23.57
C GLY A 174 -15.32 11.47 -23.53
N GLU A 175 -15.99 11.09 -22.45
CA GLU A 175 -17.42 11.35 -22.24
C GLU A 175 -17.70 12.86 -22.11
N VAL A 176 -16.96 13.54 -21.23
CA VAL A 176 -17.07 14.99 -21.00
C VAL A 176 -16.84 15.79 -22.28
N CYS A 177 -15.84 15.41 -23.08
CA CYS A 177 -15.55 16.07 -24.36
C CYS A 177 -16.70 15.90 -25.36
N LYS A 178 -17.30 14.70 -25.46
CA LYS A 178 -18.47 14.47 -26.32
C LYS A 178 -19.66 15.32 -25.87
N ASN A 179 -19.89 15.42 -24.57
CA ASN A 179 -20.95 16.25 -24.01
C ASN A 179 -20.73 17.74 -24.31
N GLY A 180 -19.51 18.24 -24.14
CA GLY A 180 -19.14 19.61 -24.50
C GLY A 180 -19.37 19.90 -25.99
N GLN A 181 -18.92 18.99 -26.86
CA GLN A 181 -19.14 19.10 -28.32
C GLN A 181 -20.63 19.11 -28.69
N LEU A 182 -21.43 18.27 -28.04
CA LEU A 182 -22.88 18.24 -28.25
C LEU A 182 -23.50 19.62 -27.94
N ILE A 183 -23.17 20.20 -26.78
CA ILE A 183 -23.64 21.52 -26.37
C ILE A 183 -23.17 22.61 -27.34
N ASP A 184 -21.89 22.56 -27.76
CA ASP A 184 -21.31 23.54 -28.67
C ASP A 184 -21.88 23.48 -30.09
N SER A 185 -22.37 22.31 -30.51
CA SER A 185 -22.99 22.08 -31.82
C SER A 185 -24.45 22.54 -31.91
N LEU A 186 -25.06 22.96 -30.78
CA LEU A 186 -26.43 23.45 -30.77
C LEU A 186 -26.56 24.79 -31.53
N PRO A 187 -27.68 25.01 -32.24
CA PRO A 187 -27.97 26.29 -32.89
C PRO A 187 -27.88 27.51 -31.94
N ASP A 188 -27.43 28.65 -32.45
CA ASP A 188 -27.18 29.87 -31.67
C ASP A 188 -28.39 30.34 -30.85
N ASN A 189 -29.61 30.13 -31.36
CA ASN A 189 -30.86 30.48 -30.67
C ASN A 189 -31.11 29.65 -29.40
N TYR A 190 -30.48 28.48 -29.26
CA TYR A 190 -30.58 27.62 -28.06
C TYR A 190 -29.36 27.75 -27.14
N ARG A 191 -28.26 28.35 -27.60
CA ARG A 191 -26.99 28.43 -26.85
C ARG A 191 -27.15 29.10 -25.47
N LEU A 192 -28.04 30.08 -25.36
CA LEU A 192 -28.33 30.78 -24.10
C LEU A 192 -28.99 29.88 -23.03
N LEU A 193 -29.56 28.74 -23.40
CA LEU A 193 -30.21 27.81 -22.47
C LEU A 193 -29.22 26.94 -21.69
N PHE A 194 -27.93 26.95 -22.05
CA PHE A 194 -26.91 26.01 -21.56
C PHE A 194 -25.67 26.73 -20.99
N GLN A 195 -25.90 27.83 -20.28
CA GLN A 195 -24.83 28.62 -19.64
C GLN A 195 -24.18 27.90 -18.45
N ASP A 196 -24.89 26.93 -17.86
CA ASP A 196 -24.45 26.03 -16.78
C ASP A 196 -23.61 24.86 -17.30
N ARG A 197 -22.66 25.15 -18.20
CA ARG A 197 -21.84 24.16 -18.91
C ARG A 197 -21.16 23.18 -17.95
N ASP A 198 -20.59 23.69 -16.87
CA ASP A 198 -19.87 22.91 -15.84
C ASP A 198 -20.71 21.73 -15.30
N SER A 199 -21.99 21.98 -15.03
CA SER A 199 -22.92 20.98 -14.53
C SER A 199 -23.34 20.02 -15.63
N LEU A 200 -23.55 20.53 -16.85
CA LEU A 200 -24.04 19.75 -17.99
C LEU A 200 -23.02 18.76 -18.52
N VAL A 201 -21.75 19.16 -18.66
CA VAL A 201 -20.71 18.27 -19.20
C VAL A 201 -20.41 17.09 -18.28
N SER A 202 -20.77 17.20 -16.99
CA SER A 202 -20.61 16.15 -15.98
C SER A 202 -21.69 15.05 -16.02
N LEU A 203 -22.80 15.27 -16.73
CA LEU A 203 -23.90 14.32 -16.86
C LEU A 203 -23.50 13.12 -17.71
N SER A 204 -24.24 12.01 -17.60
CA SER A 204 -24.14 10.96 -18.61
C SER A 204 -24.75 11.44 -19.93
N GLY A 205 -24.26 10.91 -21.06
CA GLY A 205 -24.76 11.27 -22.39
C GLY A 205 -26.30 11.21 -22.52
N PRO A 206 -26.98 10.12 -22.10
CA PRO A 206 -28.44 10.02 -22.17
C PRO A 206 -29.18 11.06 -21.29
N GLU A 207 -28.64 11.38 -20.12
CA GLU A 207 -29.21 12.40 -19.23
C GLU A 207 -29.08 13.79 -19.84
N LEU A 208 -27.92 14.09 -20.45
CA LEU A 208 -27.68 15.35 -21.15
C LEU A 208 -28.62 15.50 -22.35
N ASP A 209 -28.75 14.47 -23.18
CA ASP A 209 -29.66 14.46 -24.34
C ASP A 209 -31.10 14.75 -23.92
N LEU A 210 -31.58 14.08 -22.87
CA LEU A 210 -32.93 14.27 -22.34
C LEU A 210 -33.12 15.71 -21.83
N LEU A 211 -32.14 16.24 -21.10
CA LEU A 211 -32.20 17.58 -20.54
C LEU A 211 -32.17 18.66 -21.64
N ILE A 212 -31.36 18.47 -22.69
CA ILE A 212 -31.34 19.34 -23.87
C ILE A 212 -32.72 19.35 -24.54
N GLN A 213 -33.30 18.18 -24.80
CA GLN A 213 -34.62 18.06 -25.42
C GLN A 213 -35.69 18.77 -24.57
N GLN A 214 -35.67 18.57 -23.24
CA GLN A 214 -36.61 19.23 -22.33
C GLN A 214 -36.48 20.76 -22.34
N ARG A 215 -35.26 21.30 -22.32
CA ARG A 215 -35.02 22.75 -22.34
C ARG A 215 -35.45 23.38 -23.67
N ILE A 216 -35.15 22.73 -24.80
CA ILE A 216 -35.55 23.20 -26.13
C ILE A 216 -37.07 23.13 -26.31
N ALA A 217 -37.72 22.03 -25.90
CA ALA A 217 -39.17 21.89 -25.97
C ALA A 217 -39.88 23.02 -25.20
N ARG A 218 -39.43 23.31 -23.97
CA ARG A 218 -39.97 24.40 -23.16
C ARG A 218 -39.82 25.77 -23.85
N LEU A 219 -38.65 26.09 -24.41
CA LEU A 219 -38.46 27.36 -25.12
C LEU A 219 -39.38 27.47 -26.35
N ASN A 220 -39.56 26.37 -27.09
CA ASN A 220 -40.43 26.35 -28.28
C ASN A 220 -41.91 26.49 -27.92
N GLU A 221 -42.35 25.96 -26.77
CA GLU A 221 -43.71 26.20 -26.24
C GLU A 221 -43.91 27.67 -25.87
N GLU A 222 -42.92 28.31 -25.23
CA GLU A 222 -42.97 29.71 -24.80
C GLU A 222 -42.93 30.69 -26.00
N THR A 223 -42.08 30.42 -26.99
CA THR A 223 -41.97 31.25 -28.21
C THR A 223 -43.09 30.95 -29.22
N GLY A 224 -43.53 29.70 -29.32
CA GLY A 224 -44.71 29.30 -30.10
C GLY A 224 -45.99 29.92 -29.57
N SER A 225 -46.14 30.09 -28.25
CA SER A 225 -47.28 30.81 -27.65
C SER A 225 -47.30 32.31 -27.96
N THR A 226 -46.19 32.88 -28.43
CA THR A 226 -46.07 34.31 -28.77
C THR A 226 -46.42 34.59 -30.25
N SER A 227 -46.36 33.59 -31.15
CA SER A 227 -46.71 33.77 -32.57
C SER A 227 -48.17 33.49 -32.92
N VAL A 228 -48.95 32.77 -32.09
CA VAL A 228 -50.37 32.44 -32.40
C VAL A 228 -51.35 33.61 -32.24
N ALA A 229 -50.89 34.82 -31.94
CA ALA A 229 -51.74 36.02 -31.88
C ALA A 229 -51.93 36.73 -33.23
N LEU A 230 -51.23 36.33 -34.29
CA LEU A 230 -51.34 36.92 -35.62
C LEU A 230 -51.42 35.80 -36.67
N GLU A 231 -52.49 35.80 -37.45
CA GLU A 231 -52.81 34.90 -38.58
C GLU A 231 -53.48 33.56 -38.25
N VAL A 232 -54.79 33.62 -38.02
CA VAL A 232 -55.73 32.57 -38.46
C VAL A 232 -56.59 33.17 -39.56
N ASP A 233 -56.30 32.86 -40.83
CA ASP A 233 -57.37 32.74 -41.84
C ASP A 233 -56.93 31.91 -43.05
N VAL A 234 -57.93 31.22 -43.61
CA VAL A 234 -58.01 30.53 -44.91
C VAL A 234 -57.66 29.03 -44.98
N LEU A 235 -58.76 28.28 -44.89
CA LEU A 235 -59.07 26.92 -45.36
C LEU A 235 -58.51 26.57 -46.76
N ASN A 236 -58.09 25.31 -46.99
CA ASN A 236 -58.90 24.23 -47.60
C ASN A 236 -58.03 23.02 -48.01
N ALA A 237 -58.57 21.81 -47.83
CA ALA A 237 -58.09 20.55 -48.43
C ALA A 237 -58.91 20.25 -49.72
N PRO A 238 -58.79 19.09 -50.43
CA PRO A 238 -57.70 18.12 -50.70
C PRO A 238 -57.59 17.77 -52.22
N GLU A 239 -57.06 16.58 -52.56
CA GLU A 239 -56.98 15.88 -53.87
C GLU A 239 -55.67 16.16 -54.65
N GLY A 240 -54.88 15.21 -55.14
CA GLY A 240 -55.02 13.80 -55.48
C GLY A 240 -54.16 13.58 -56.74
N PHE A 241 -53.49 12.44 -56.92
CA PHE A 241 -53.21 11.73 -58.20
C PHE A 241 -52.04 10.76 -58.05
N ALA A 242 -52.34 9.50 -58.34
CA ALA A 242 -51.37 8.43 -58.55
C ALA A 242 -50.90 8.42 -60.02
N HIS A 243 -49.61 8.22 -60.26
CA HIS A 243 -49.12 7.57 -61.47
C HIS A 243 -47.73 6.97 -61.26
N ASP A 244 -47.63 5.68 -61.58
CA ASP A 244 -46.44 4.87 -61.86
C ASP A 244 -46.61 4.42 -63.35
N PRO A 245 -45.61 3.95 -64.13
CA PRO A 245 -44.22 3.62 -63.79
C PRO A 245 -43.14 3.94 -64.88
N ASP A 246 -41.88 3.53 -64.59
CA ASP A 246 -40.79 3.11 -65.50
C ASP A 246 -39.98 4.22 -66.25
N VAL A 247 -38.63 4.30 -66.35
CA VAL A 247 -37.50 3.34 -66.38
C VAL A 247 -36.16 4.06 -66.05
N ALA A 248 -35.13 3.29 -65.63
CA ALA A 248 -33.66 3.45 -65.82
C ALA A 248 -32.76 3.89 -64.64
N GLU A 249 -32.35 2.86 -63.88
CA GLU A 249 -31.03 2.51 -63.35
C GLU A 249 -29.81 3.45 -63.56
N ASN A 250 -29.08 3.71 -62.45
CA ASN A 250 -27.67 3.31 -62.33
C ASN A 250 -27.27 3.14 -60.84
N PRO A 251 -26.42 2.16 -60.47
CA PRO A 251 -26.23 1.69 -59.09
C PRO A 251 -25.03 2.35 -58.39
N GLY A 252 -25.26 2.87 -57.18
CA GLY A 252 -24.21 3.29 -56.25
C GLY A 252 -24.00 2.23 -55.17
N GLN A 253 -22.78 1.72 -55.09
CA GLN A 253 -22.31 0.65 -54.21
C GLN A 253 -22.68 0.86 -52.72
N THR A 254 -23.62 0.09 -52.21
CA THR A 254 -23.75 -0.20 -50.78
C THR A 254 -22.73 -1.27 -50.42
N GLY A 255 -21.67 -0.90 -49.71
CA GLY A 255 -20.77 -1.87 -49.09
C GLY A 255 -21.56 -2.76 -48.14
N SER A 256 -21.71 -4.03 -48.47
CA SER A 256 -22.30 -5.05 -47.61
C SER A 256 -21.44 -5.20 -46.36
N VAL A 257 -21.92 -4.70 -45.22
CA VAL A 257 -21.27 -4.94 -43.92
C VAL A 257 -21.47 -6.39 -43.56
N GLU A 258 -20.37 -7.14 -43.50
CA GLU A 258 -20.35 -8.57 -43.19
C GLU A 258 -20.70 -8.77 -41.70
N LEU A 259 -21.91 -9.28 -41.43
CA LEU A 259 -22.39 -9.49 -40.07
C LEU A 259 -21.80 -10.79 -39.48
N HIS A 260 -21.08 -10.66 -38.36
CA HIS A 260 -20.46 -11.78 -37.65
C HIS A 260 -21.25 -12.12 -36.38
N LYS A 261 -21.37 -13.41 -36.07
CA LYS A 261 -22.07 -13.87 -34.85
C LYS A 261 -21.10 -13.88 -33.66
N TYR A 262 -21.35 -13.00 -32.69
CA TYR A 262 -20.60 -12.97 -31.43
C TYR A 262 -21.43 -13.58 -30.29
N ARG A 263 -20.76 -14.26 -29.34
CA ARG A 263 -21.38 -14.86 -28.15
C ARG A 263 -20.78 -14.26 -26.90
N ILE A 264 -21.63 -13.72 -26.03
CA ILE A 264 -21.27 -13.27 -24.68
C ILE A 264 -21.66 -14.38 -23.70
N VAL A 265 -20.71 -14.87 -22.91
CA VAL A 265 -20.93 -15.86 -21.85
C VAL A 265 -20.66 -15.20 -20.52
N MET A 266 -21.63 -15.26 -19.61
CA MET A 266 -21.51 -14.78 -18.25
C MET A 266 -21.73 -15.95 -17.31
N GLU A 267 -20.67 -16.35 -16.59
CA GLU A 267 -20.76 -17.36 -15.55
C GLU A 267 -21.14 -16.70 -14.23
N VAL A 268 -22.24 -17.16 -13.63
CA VAL A 268 -22.75 -16.60 -12.37
C VAL A 268 -22.82 -17.71 -11.34
N TYR A 269 -22.08 -17.55 -10.25
CA TYR A 269 -22.13 -18.47 -9.12
C TYR A 269 -23.24 -18.04 -8.15
N SER A 270 -24.42 -18.63 -8.28
CA SER A 270 -25.59 -18.28 -7.50
C SER A 270 -26.57 -19.44 -7.36
N SER A 271 -27.61 -19.28 -6.53
CA SER A 271 -28.74 -20.21 -6.50
C SER A 271 -29.55 -20.15 -7.80
N GLU A 272 -30.35 -21.19 -8.07
CA GLU A 272 -31.17 -21.27 -9.27
C GLU A 272 -32.16 -20.08 -9.39
N ASP A 273 -32.77 -19.68 -8.28
CA ASP A 273 -33.69 -18.54 -8.23
C ASP A 273 -32.98 -17.21 -8.56
N ALA A 274 -31.77 -17.02 -8.05
CA ALA A 274 -30.97 -15.82 -8.32
C ALA A 274 -30.50 -15.78 -9.79
N ALA A 275 -30.04 -16.91 -10.33
CA ALA A 275 -29.69 -17.04 -11.75
C ALA A 275 -30.89 -16.76 -12.67
N MET A 276 -32.09 -17.23 -12.30
CA MET A 276 -33.33 -16.94 -13.03
C MET A 276 -33.72 -15.45 -12.97
N ALA A 277 -33.56 -14.80 -11.82
CA ALA A 277 -33.84 -13.36 -11.68
C ALA A 277 -32.91 -12.51 -12.58
N ILE A 278 -31.62 -12.86 -12.62
CA ILE A 278 -30.64 -12.23 -13.50
C ILE A 278 -31.01 -12.45 -14.97
N ALA A 279 -31.35 -13.69 -15.36
CA ALA A 279 -31.76 -13.99 -16.73
C ALA A 279 -33.04 -13.25 -17.14
N ARG A 280 -34.01 -13.05 -16.23
CA ARG A 280 -35.22 -12.24 -16.50
C ARG A 280 -34.86 -10.79 -16.77
N THR A 281 -33.97 -10.22 -15.96
CA THR A 281 -33.48 -8.84 -16.11
C THR A 281 -32.80 -8.65 -17.47
N ILE A 282 -31.90 -9.57 -17.84
CA ILE A 282 -31.22 -9.53 -19.15
C ILE A 282 -32.23 -9.62 -20.30
N ARG A 283 -33.25 -10.49 -20.21
CA ARG A 283 -34.29 -10.58 -21.24
C ARG A 283 -35.15 -9.32 -21.34
N GLN A 284 -35.46 -8.68 -20.22
CA GLN A 284 -36.21 -7.42 -20.21
C GLN A 284 -35.40 -6.29 -20.85
N SER A 285 -34.10 -6.20 -20.54
CA SER A 285 -33.24 -5.14 -21.07
C SER A 285 -32.89 -5.32 -22.56
N PHE A 286 -32.72 -6.56 -23.02
CA PHE A 286 -32.15 -6.83 -24.35
C PHE A 286 -33.06 -7.62 -25.30
N GLY A 287 -34.24 -8.09 -24.85
CA GLY A 287 -35.12 -8.93 -25.66
C GLY A 287 -35.77 -8.22 -26.85
N SER A 288 -35.90 -6.89 -26.79
CA SER A 288 -36.43 -6.07 -27.90
C SER A 288 -35.34 -5.61 -28.89
N ASN A 289 -34.08 -5.97 -28.66
CA ASN A 289 -32.98 -5.54 -29.53
C ASN A 289 -32.90 -6.43 -30.79
N PRO A 290 -32.99 -5.86 -32.00
CA PRO A 290 -32.99 -6.63 -33.25
C PRO A 290 -31.67 -7.37 -33.53
N SER A 291 -30.58 -6.98 -32.86
CA SER A 291 -29.27 -7.66 -32.96
C SER A 291 -29.14 -8.89 -32.05
N VAL A 292 -30.08 -9.11 -31.13
CA VAL A 292 -30.06 -10.24 -30.18
C VAL A 292 -30.89 -11.38 -30.72
N THR A 293 -30.21 -12.46 -31.15
CA THR A 293 -30.88 -13.63 -31.75
C THR A 293 -31.45 -14.61 -30.73
N ALA A 294 -30.84 -14.76 -29.55
CA ALA A 294 -31.33 -15.62 -28.46
C ALA A 294 -30.67 -15.28 -27.12
N ILE A 295 -31.44 -15.40 -26.01
CA ILE A 295 -30.94 -15.30 -24.63
C ILE A 295 -31.25 -16.60 -23.89
N THR A 296 -30.22 -17.44 -23.72
CA THR A 296 -30.32 -18.76 -23.09
C THR A 296 -29.66 -18.80 -21.72
N LEU A 297 -30.31 -19.48 -20.75
CA LEU A 297 -29.73 -19.81 -19.45
C LEU A 297 -29.41 -21.30 -19.44
N SER A 298 -28.15 -21.67 -19.17
CA SER A 298 -27.70 -23.06 -19.07
C SER A 298 -27.02 -23.31 -17.73
N ARG A 299 -27.39 -24.39 -17.04
CA ARG A 299 -26.75 -24.83 -15.80
C ARG A 299 -25.57 -25.75 -16.15
N HIS A 300 -24.35 -25.35 -15.77
CA HIS A 300 -23.18 -26.22 -15.83
C HIS A 300 -23.04 -26.98 -14.51
N ALA A 301 -22.88 -28.31 -14.59
CA ALA A 301 -22.57 -29.12 -13.43
C ALA A 301 -21.11 -28.88 -13.03
N VAL A 302 -20.89 -28.37 -11.82
CA VAL A 302 -19.55 -28.30 -11.23
C VAL A 302 -19.27 -29.69 -10.66
N SER A 303 -18.36 -30.43 -11.29
CA SER A 303 -17.80 -31.69 -10.77
C SER A 303 -16.84 -31.42 -9.61
#